data_AF-A0A846EZM7-F1
#
_entry.id   AF-A0A846EZM7-F1
#
_cell.length_a   1.000
_cell.length_b   1.000
_cell.length_c   1.000
_cell.angle_alpha   90.00
_cell.angle_beta   90.00
_cell.angle_gamma   90.00
#
_symmetry.space_group_name_H-M   'P 1'
#
loop_
_entity.id
_entity.type
_entity.pdbx_description
1 polymer ?
#
loop_
_entity_poly.entity_id
_entity_poly.type
_entity_poly.pdbx_seq_one_letter_code
_entity_poly.pdbx_strand_id
1 'polypeptide(L)'
;MIEKLVSANNKFAFQLFSEIQKSQANENIFISPISIAIALSMTYNGARGKTQKAMAKTLNFQGMSLEEINQANQQLGNLLESLNSEIKLNISNSI
;
A
#
# COMPACT_ATOMS: atom_id res chain seq x y z
N MET A 1 -2.34 -1.64 16.17
CA MET A 1 -2.51 -0.40 15.36
C MET A 1 -2.37 -0.64 13.86
N ILE A 2 -1.45 -1.49 13.39
CA ILE A 2 -1.29 -1.76 11.94
C ILE A 2 -2.45 -2.51 11.26
N GLU A 3 -3.32 -3.18 12.01
CA GLU A 3 -4.37 -4.05 11.45
C GLU A 3 -5.32 -3.33 10.49
N LYS A 4 -5.72 -2.09 10.80
CA LYS A 4 -6.58 -1.28 9.91
C LYS A 4 -5.89 -1.01 8.58
N LEU A 5 -4.62 -0.63 8.62
CA LEU A 5 -3.81 -0.40 7.43
C LEU A 5 -3.59 -1.70 6.64
N VAL A 6 -3.30 -2.82 7.31
CA VAL A 6 -3.13 -4.13 6.66
C VAL A 6 -4.44 -4.56 5.97
N SER A 7 -5.59 -4.37 6.62
CA SER A 7 -6.90 -4.64 6.02
C SER A 7 -7.15 -3.76 4.78
N ALA A 8 -6.84 -2.46 4.86
CA ALA A 8 -6.92 -1.54 3.73
C ALA A 8 -6.00 -1.96 2.57
N ASN A 9 -4.75 -2.32 2.87
CA ASN A 9 -3.75 -2.77 1.90
C ASN A 9 -4.16 -4.07 1.23
N ASN A 10 -4.72 -5.04 1.97
CA ASN A 10 -5.23 -6.29 1.40
C ASN A 10 -6.41 -6.04 0.46
N LYS A 11 -7.34 -5.15 0.86
CA LYS A 11 -8.47 -4.78 0.00
C LYS A 11 -8.00 -4.08 -1.28
N PHE A 12 -7.05 -3.14 -1.16
CA PHE A 12 -6.40 -2.51 -2.29
C PHE A 12 -5.69 -3.54 -3.19
N ALA A 13 -5.00 -4.53 -2.60
CA ALA A 13 -4.30 -5.58 -3.34
C ALA A 13 -5.23 -6.40 -4.23
N PHE A 14 -6.36 -6.87 -3.69
CA PHE A 14 -7.34 -7.62 -4.48
C PHE A 14 -8.02 -6.76 -5.55
N GLN A 15 -8.33 -5.50 -5.23
CA GLN A 15 -8.87 -4.54 -6.21
C GLN A 15 -7.89 -4.31 -7.36
N LEU A 16 -6.62 -4.03 -7.05
CA LEU A 16 -5.56 -3.82 -8.02
C LEU A 16 -5.34 -5.05 -8.91
N PHE A 17 -5.24 -6.23 -8.31
CA PHE A 17 -5.04 -7.47 -9.05
C PHE A 17 -6.22 -7.74 -9.99
N SER A 18 -7.45 -7.54 -9.52
CA SER A 18 -8.66 -7.69 -10.35
C SER A 18 -8.69 -6.69 -11.51
N GLU A 19 -8.28 -5.44 -11.30
CA GLU A 19 -8.19 -4.47 -12.41
C GLU A 19 -7.12 -4.84 -13.43
N ILE A 20 -5.94 -5.29 -13.00
CA ILE A 20 -4.87 -5.73 -13.92
C ILE A 20 -5.33 -6.93 -14.75
N GLN A 21 -5.96 -7.92 -14.10
CA GLN A 21 -6.45 -9.13 -14.76
C GLN A 21 -7.43 -8.83 -15.91
N LYS A 22 -8.28 -7.80 -15.79
CA LYS A 22 -9.20 -7.40 -16.86
C LYS A 22 -8.48 -6.99 -18.15
N SER A 23 -7.26 -6.47 -18.03
CA SER A 23 -6.45 -5.98 -19.16
C SER A 23 -5.43 -6.99 -19.68
N GLN A 24 -5.08 -8.00 -18.89
CA GLN A 24 -4.01 -8.98 -19.18
C GLN A 24 -4.53 -10.42 -19.06
N ALA A 25 -5.70 -10.69 -19.65
CA ALA A 25 -6.31 -12.02 -19.59
C ALA A 25 -5.35 -13.07 -20.20
N ASN A 26 -5.12 -14.15 -19.45
CA ASN A 26 -4.23 -15.28 -19.81
C ASN A 26 -2.72 -14.99 -19.82
N GLU A 27 -2.30 -13.89 -19.21
CA GLU A 27 -0.87 -13.62 -18.96
C GLU A 27 -0.48 -13.89 -17.50
N ASN A 28 0.82 -14.10 -17.27
CA ASN A 28 1.35 -14.21 -15.91
C ASN A 28 1.34 -12.83 -15.24
N ILE A 29 0.65 -12.71 -14.10
CA ILE A 29 0.62 -11.48 -13.31
C ILE A 29 1.40 -11.70 -12.01
N PHE A 30 2.47 -10.94 -11.84
CA PHE A 30 3.26 -10.91 -10.60
C PHE A 30 3.49 -9.46 -10.17
N ILE A 31 2.96 -9.09 -9.00
CA ILE A 31 3.00 -7.73 -8.48
C ILE A 31 3.25 -7.75 -6.98
N SER A 32 3.77 -6.63 -6.44
CA SER A 32 3.82 -6.36 -5.00
C SER A 32 2.85 -5.23 -4.65
N PRO A 33 1.60 -5.54 -4.28
CA PRO A 33 0.61 -4.51 -3.96
C PRO A 33 1.02 -3.65 -2.76
N ILE A 34 1.74 -4.23 -1.80
CA ILE A 34 2.25 -3.50 -0.64
C ILE A 34 3.27 -2.43 -1.03
N SER A 35 4.19 -2.74 -1.95
CA SER A 35 5.16 -1.76 -2.44
C SER A 35 4.47 -0.58 -3.12
N ILE A 36 3.48 -0.88 -3.98
CA ILE A 36 2.66 0.15 -4.66
C ILE A 36 1.89 1.00 -3.64
N ALA A 37 1.31 0.38 -2.62
CA ALA A 37 0.57 1.09 -1.57
C ALA A 37 1.48 2.04 -0.77
N ILE A 38 2.71 1.61 -0.42
CA ILE A 38 3.68 2.45 0.28
C ILE A 38 4.07 3.65 -0.58
N ALA A 39 4.43 3.44 -1.85
CA ALA A 39 4.78 4.51 -2.77
C ALA A 39 3.65 5.55 -2.91
N LEU A 40 2.42 5.09 -3.11
CA LEU A 40 1.26 5.98 -3.20
C LEU A 40 0.91 6.66 -1.86
N SER A 41 1.19 6.01 -0.73
CA SER A 41 1.02 6.61 0.60
C SER A 41 1.97 7.78 0.83
N MET A 42 3.21 7.70 0.33
CA MET A 42 4.13 8.85 0.38
C MET A 42 3.60 10.01 -0.47
N THR A 43 3.11 9.74 -1.69
CA THR A 43 2.49 10.78 -2.53
C THR A 43 1.21 11.35 -1.91
N TYR A 44 0.44 10.53 -1.19
CA TYR A 44 -0.78 10.93 -0.49
C TYR A 44 -0.51 12.02 0.57
N ASN A 45 0.66 12.03 1.20
CA ASN A 45 1.06 13.07 2.15
C ASN A 45 1.08 14.48 1.52
N GLY A 46 1.49 14.57 0.24
CA GLY A 46 1.53 15.83 -0.51
C GLY A 46 0.19 16.21 -1.17
N ALA A 47 -0.73 15.26 -1.34
CA ALA A 47 -2.00 15.50 -2.04
C ALA A 47 -2.97 16.37 -1.22
N ARG A 48 -3.80 17.16 -1.91
CA ARG A 48 -4.87 17.97 -1.30
C ARG A 48 -6.17 17.88 -2.08
N GLY A 49 -7.27 18.29 -1.45
CA GLY A 49 -8.57 18.47 -2.11
C GLY A 49 -9.10 17.20 -2.78
N LYS A 50 -9.48 17.31 -4.06
CA LYS A 50 -10.05 16.18 -4.83
C LYS A 50 -9.05 15.05 -5.03
N THR A 51 -7.77 15.36 -5.25
CA THR A 51 -6.70 14.37 -5.44
C THR A 51 -6.53 13.51 -4.20
N GLN A 52 -6.43 14.15 -3.02
CA GLN A 52 -6.30 13.43 -1.76
C GLN A 52 -7.49 12.49 -1.51
N LYS A 53 -8.72 12.97 -1.76
CA LYS A 53 -9.95 12.16 -1.60
C LYS A 53 -9.98 10.95 -2.53
N ALA A 54 -9.56 11.11 -3.78
CA ALA A 54 -9.49 10.00 -4.73
C ALA A 54 -8.46 8.96 -4.29
N MET A 55 -7.26 9.39 -3.88
CA MET A 55 -6.22 8.50 -3.36
C MET A 55 -6.67 7.75 -2.11
N ALA A 56 -7.25 8.45 -1.13
CA ALA A 56 -7.80 7.83 0.07
C ALA A 56 -8.87 6.79 -0.25
N LYS A 57 -9.70 7.05 -1.27
CA LYS A 57 -10.72 6.10 -1.72
C LYS A 57 -10.10 4.84 -2.32
N THR A 58 -9.14 5.00 -3.21
CA THR A 58 -8.47 3.87 -3.90
C THR A 58 -7.66 3.02 -2.92
N LEU A 59 -6.93 3.66 -2.00
CA LEU A 59 -6.08 2.97 -1.02
C LEU A 59 -6.85 2.45 0.21
N ASN A 60 -8.18 2.65 0.26
CA ASN A 60 -9.03 2.28 1.39
C ASN A 60 -8.62 2.93 2.73
N PHE A 61 -8.15 4.18 2.70
CA PHE A 61 -7.70 4.93 3.87
C PHE A 61 -8.81 5.64 4.66
N GLN A 62 -10.08 5.47 4.27
CA GLN A 62 -11.19 6.12 4.95
C GLN A 62 -11.29 5.69 6.41
N GLY A 63 -11.47 6.66 7.31
CA GLY A 63 -11.53 6.41 8.75
C GLY A 63 -10.16 6.28 9.43
N MET A 64 -9.07 6.61 8.72
CA MET A 64 -7.73 6.78 9.29
C MET A 64 -7.23 8.20 9.02
N SER A 65 -6.60 8.80 10.02
CA SER A 65 -5.85 10.05 9.88
C SER A 65 -4.54 9.82 9.12
N LEU A 66 -3.98 10.90 8.55
CA LEU A 66 -2.69 10.83 7.87
C LEU A 66 -1.57 10.36 8.80
N GLU A 67 -1.62 10.77 10.07
CA GLU A 67 -0.64 10.37 11.08
C GLU A 67 -0.73 8.88 11.40
N GLU A 68 -1.94 8.33 11.60
CA GLU A 68 -2.14 6.89 11.80
C GLU A 68 -1.62 6.08 10.60
N ILE A 69 -1.85 6.55 9.37
CA ILE A 69 -1.38 5.88 8.15
C ILE A 69 0.16 5.87 8.12
N ASN A 70 0.81 7.00 8.40
CA ASN A 70 2.26 7.10 8.36
C ASN A 70 2.92 6.25 9.46
N GLN A 71 2.42 6.31 10.69
CA GLN A 71 2.91 5.51 11.80
C GLN A 71 2.74 4.01 11.52
N ALA A 72 1.58 3.60 11.00
CA ALA A 72 1.32 2.20 10.67
C ALA A 72 2.19 1.70 9.51
N ASN A 73 2.46 2.53 8.48
CA ASN A 73 3.37 2.18 7.39
C ASN A 73 4.81 2.02 7.88
N GLN A 74 5.28 2.91 8.77
CA GLN A 74 6.60 2.79 9.36
C GLN A 74 6.73 1.49 10.18
N GLN A 75 5.74 1.19 11.02
CA GLN A 75 5.71 -0.05 11.81
C GLN A 75 5.70 -1.29 10.92
N LEU A 76 4.91 -1.26 9.84
CA LEU A 76 4.83 -2.36 8.88
C LEU A 76 6.15 -2.54 8.12
N GLY A 77 6.80 -1.46 7.68
CA GLY A 77 8.10 -1.51 7.03
C GLY A 77 9.16 -2.15 7.93
N ASN A 78 9.27 -1.67 9.18
CA ASN A 78 10.20 -2.23 10.16
C ASN A 78 9.94 -3.72 10.41
N LEU A 79 8.66 -4.12 10.53
CA LEU A 79 8.29 -5.52 10.71
C LEU A 79 8.75 -6.37 9.51
N LEU A 80 8.49 -5.90 8.29
CA LEU A 80 8.85 -6.62 7.06
C LEU A 80 10.36 -6.81 6.92
N GLU A 81 11.16 -5.80 7.32
CA GLU A 81 12.62 -5.87 7.32
C GLU A 81 13.18 -6.77 8.43
N SER A 82 12.48 -6.90 9.56
CA SER A 82 12.92 -7.67 10.73
C SER A 82 12.31 -9.07 10.85
N LEU A 83 11.55 -9.53 9.85
CA LEU A 83 10.75 -10.78 9.95
C LEU A 83 11.61 -12.03 10.14
N ASN A 84 12.71 -12.16 9.39
CA ASN A 84 13.62 -13.31 9.46
C ASN A 84 14.98 -12.96 8.82
N SER A 85 16.08 -13.27 9.49
CA SER A 85 17.45 -13.07 8.98
C SER A 85 17.81 -13.94 7.78
N GLU A 86 17.07 -15.02 7.53
CA GLU A 86 17.21 -15.88 6.35
C GLU A 86 16.47 -15.35 5.12
N ILE A 87 15.52 -14.42 5.31
CA ILE A 87 14.74 -13.84 4.22
C ILE A 87 15.41 -12.56 3.75
N LYS A 88 15.83 -12.54 2.48
CA LYS A 88 16.29 -11.30 1.83
C LYS A 88 15.11 -10.57 1.20
N LEU A 89 14.54 -9.61 1.94
CA LEU A 89 13.51 -8.69 1.46
C LEU A 89 14.04 -7.25 1.51
N ASN A 90 14.00 -6.55 0.38
CA ASN A 90 14.39 -5.14 0.30
C ASN A 90 13.17 -4.31 -0.08
N ILE A 91 12.88 -3.26 0.70
CA ILE A 91 11.85 -2.29 0.40
C ILE A 91 12.56 -0.95 0.17
N SER A 92 12.45 -0.41 -1.04
CA SER A 92 13.16 0.82 -1.41
C SER A 92 12.24 1.70 -2.23
N ASN A 93 11.99 2.90 -1.71
CA ASN A 93 11.14 3.89 -2.38
C ASN A 93 11.87 5.24 -2.41
N SER A 94 11.66 5.99 -3.50
CA SER A 94 12.14 7.37 -3.69
C SER A 94 11.04 8.17 -4.39
N ILE A 95 10.96 9.48 -4.12
CA ILE A 95 10.05 10.42 -4.80
C ILE A 95 10.88 11.39 -5.62
#